data_AF-A0A1J5DTU3-F1
#
_entry.id   AF-A0A1J5DTU3-F1
#
_cell.length_a   1.000
_cell.length_b   1.000
_cell.length_c   1.000
_cell.angle_alpha   90.00
_cell.angle_beta   90.00
_cell.angle_gamma   90.00
#
_symmetry.space_group_name_H-M   'P 1'
#
loop_
_entity.id
_entity.type
_entity.pdbx_description
1 polymer ?
#
loop_
_entity_poly.entity_id
_entity_poly.type
_entity_poly.pdbx_seq_one_letter_code
_entity_poly.pdbx_strand_id
1 'polypeptide(L)'
;MAFVGDGESADTVHYGYVDTAGKLIWPMKFATHNRFTPDGLAVAGLYNEYRLYTHHPPRASPVGYIRTDGTWAIEPNLIKGDDFSEGLAFVETEEGWRGYIDVHSSQVLAADYGMPFSAGLARMAFDSDCGSPCGCWTFADRNGSAVFPFVVTNGFFNPFDENGIARVEIEPYNEVYSELLLHRERGIIWPPSWNEPGVGDPNVVCWPESEKGEGLAQ
;
A
#
# COMPACT_ATOMS: atom_id res chain seq x y z
N MET A 1 -21.15 6.61 5.15
CA MET A 1 -21.78 5.38 4.59
C MET A 1 -21.38 4.22 5.45
N ALA A 2 -22.26 3.24 5.63
CA ALA A 2 -21.99 2.03 6.39
C ALA A 2 -22.14 0.80 5.48
N PHE A 3 -21.51 -0.31 5.86
CA PHE A 3 -21.59 -1.57 5.13
C PHE A 3 -22.80 -2.39 5.61
N VAL A 4 -23.42 -3.14 4.71
CA VAL A 4 -24.49 -4.09 5.03
C VAL A 4 -24.28 -5.35 4.18
N GLY A 5 -24.40 -6.52 4.80
CA GLY A 5 -24.44 -7.81 4.09
C GLY A 5 -25.77 -8.49 4.34
N ASP A 6 -26.31 -9.18 3.32
CA ASP A 6 -27.39 -10.14 3.51
C ASP A 6 -26.78 -11.55 3.67
N GLY A 7 -27.12 -12.21 4.76
CA GLY A 7 -26.70 -13.59 5.02
C GLY A 7 -27.88 -14.51 4.76
N GLU A 8 -28.13 -14.90 3.51
CA GLU A 8 -29.16 -15.91 3.22
C GLU A 8 -28.60 -17.35 3.16
N SER A 9 -27.28 -17.55 3.04
CA SER A 9 -26.63 -18.85 3.29
C SER A 9 -25.10 -18.70 3.41
N ALA A 10 -24.39 -19.74 3.87
CA ALA A 10 -22.93 -19.77 3.99
C ALA A 10 -22.17 -19.59 2.66
N ASP A 11 -22.88 -19.66 1.52
CA ASP A 11 -22.28 -19.72 0.18
C ASP A 11 -22.54 -18.46 -0.69
N THR A 12 -23.36 -17.50 -0.25
CA THR A 12 -23.65 -16.27 -1.02
C THR A 12 -23.92 -15.08 -0.10
N VAL A 13 -22.87 -14.46 0.44
CA VAL A 13 -22.99 -13.16 1.11
C VAL A 13 -22.82 -12.08 0.05
N HIS A 14 -23.88 -11.32 -0.24
CA HIS A 14 -23.78 -10.15 -1.10
C HIS A 14 -23.55 -8.92 -0.22
N TYR A 15 -22.54 -8.12 -0.57
CA TYR A 15 -22.25 -6.88 0.14
C TYR A 15 -22.73 -5.66 -0.64
N GLY A 16 -23.19 -4.65 0.09
CA GLY A 16 -23.56 -3.35 -0.46
C GLY A 16 -23.31 -2.20 0.52
N TYR A 17 -23.62 -0.99 0.07
CA TYR A 17 -23.43 0.24 0.83
C TYR A 17 -24.78 0.85 1.18
N VAL A 18 -24.88 1.43 2.38
CA VAL A 18 -26.01 2.28 2.75
C VAL A 18 -25.56 3.72 2.91
N ASP A 19 -26.39 4.64 2.39
CA ASP A 19 -26.20 6.06 2.61
C ASP A 19 -26.46 6.45 4.08
N THR A 20 -26.22 7.71 4.41
CA THR A 20 -26.41 8.23 5.78
C THR A 20 -27.87 8.24 6.23
N ALA A 21 -28.82 8.10 5.32
CA ALA A 21 -30.25 7.95 5.60
C ALA A 21 -30.67 6.46 5.71
N GLY A 22 -29.74 5.52 5.58
CA GLY A 22 -30.01 4.08 5.63
C GLY A 22 -30.57 3.51 4.33
N LYS A 23 -30.56 4.27 3.23
CA LYS A 23 -31.00 3.78 1.93
C LYS A 23 -29.89 2.97 1.27
N LEU A 24 -30.25 1.80 0.75
CA LEU A 24 -29.35 0.93 0.02
C LEU A 24 -28.88 1.60 -1.28
N ILE A 25 -27.57 1.59 -1.50
CA ILE A 25 -26.90 1.96 -2.75
C ILE A 25 -26.73 0.67 -3.56
N TRP A 26 -27.45 0.62 -4.67
CA TRP A 26 -27.86 -0.57 -5.41
C TRP A 26 -26.85 -0.95 -6.51
N PRO A 27 -26.71 -2.24 -6.92
CA PRO A 27 -27.14 -3.48 -6.27
C PRO A 27 -26.02 -4.16 -5.43
N MET A 28 -26.40 -4.94 -4.42
CA MET A 28 -25.53 -5.81 -3.62
C MET A 28 -24.97 -6.95 -4.50
N LYS A 29 -23.80 -6.75 -5.12
CA LYS A 29 -23.15 -7.76 -6.00
C LYS A 29 -21.66 -7.96 -5.71
N PHE A 30 -21.16 -7.35 -4.65
CA PHE A 30 -19.73 -7.36 -4.36
C PHE A 30 -19.36 -8.58 -3.51
N ALA A 31 -18.28 -9.26 -3.89
CA ALA A 31 -17.70 -10.39 -3.14
C ALA A 31 -16.65 -9.94 -2.11
N THR A 32 -16.01 -8.79 -2.34
CA THR A 32 -15.02 -8.16 -1.46
C THR A 32 -15.29 -6.65 -1.40
N HIS A 33 -15.10 -6.03 -0.24
CA HIS A 33 -15.39 -4.62 -0.03
C HIS A 33 -14.40 -3.94 0.93
N ASN A 34 -13.93 -2.76 0.55
CA ASN A 34 -13.21 -1.84 1.45
C ASN A 34 -14.12 -0.68 1.88
N ARG A 35 -13.71 0.05 2.92
CA ARG A 35 -14.37 1.31 3.28
C ARG A 35 -14.04 2.36 2.21
N PHE A 36 -14.94 3.32 2.00
CA PHE A 36 -14.61 4.49 1.19
C PHE A 36 -13.46 5.25 1.84
N THR A 37 -12.41 5.50 1.06
CA THR A 37 -11.26 6.33 1.46
C THR A 37 -11.67 7.81 1.46
N PRO A 38 -10.84 8.73 2.00
CA PRO A 38 -11.07 10.17 1.89
C PRO A 38 -11.19 10.67 0.43
N ASP A 39 -10.63 9.94 -0.53
CA ASP A 39 -10.77 10.20 -1.97
C ASP A 39 -12.17 9.80 -2.52
N GLY A 40 -13.05 9.26 -1.67
CA GLY A 40 -14.43 8.90 -2.04
C GLY A 40 -14.53 7.62 -2.88
N LEU A 41 -13.48 6.79 -2.86
CA LEU A 41 -13.39 5.54 -3.62
C LEU A 41 -13.27 4.34 -2.69
N ALA A 42 -13.81 3.20 -3.12
CA ALA A 42 -13.63 1.93 -2.44
C ALA A 42 -13.30 0.85 -3.45
N VAL A 43 -12.40 -0.06 -3.08
CA VAL A 43 -12.14 -1.30 -3.84
C VAL A 43 -13.39 -2.17 -3.77
N ALA A 44 -13.82 -2.68 -4.92
CA ALA A 44 -14.96 -3.57 -5.03
C ALA A 44 -14.74 -4.65 -6.10
N GLY A 45 -14.89 -5.91 -5.71
CA GLY A 45 -14.81 -7.07 -6.62
C GLY A 45 -16.19 -7.63 -6.94
N LEU A 46 -16.40 -8.05 -8.19
CA LEU A 46 -17.65 -8.75 -8.56
C LEU A 46 -17.61 -10.20 -8.08
N TYR A 47 -18.75 -10.68 -7.58
CA TYR A 47 -18.93 -12.11 -7.32
C TYR A 47 -18.86 -12.92 -8.61
N ASN A 48 -18.06 -13.99 -8.61
CA ASN A 48 -17.96 -14.92 -9.73
C ASN A 48 -18.23 -16.35 -9.25
N GLU A 49 -19.46 -16.80 -9.46
CA GLU A 49 -19.94 -18.15 -9.14
C GLU A 49 -19.13 -19.28 -9.82
N TYR A 50 -18.47 -19.01 -10.95
CA TYR A 50 -17.73 -20.00 -11.72
C TYR A 50 -16.32 -20.31 -11.18
N ARG A 51 -15.75 -19.48 -10.30
CA ARG A 51 -14.40 -19.70 -9.75
C ARG A 51 -14.35 -20.61 -8.51
N LEU A 52 -15.50 -21.02 -7.97
CA LEU A 52 -15.60 -21.94 -6.83
C LEU A 52 -15.36 -23.41 -7.21
N TYR A 53 -15.47 -23.78 -8.49
CA TYR A 53 -15.50 -25.18 -8.94
C TYR A 53 -14.22 -25.68 -9.62
N THR A 54 -13.23 -24.82 -9.86
CA THR A 54 -11.95 -25.24 -10.47
C THR A 54 -10.91 -25.54 -9.39
N HIS A 55 -10.34 -26.75 -9.38
CA HIS A 55 -9.23 -27.20 -8.51
C HIS A 55 -7.87 -26.54 -8.84
N HIS A 56 -7.87 -25.28 -9.28
CA HIS A 56 -6.72 -24.39 -9.34
C HIS A 56 -6.95 -23.31 -8.28
N PRO A 57 -5.92 -22.76 -7.61
CA PRO A 57 -6.13 -21.73 -6.60
C PRO A 57 -7.03 -20.65 -7.20
N PRO A 58 -8.14 -20.26 -6.53
CA PRO A 58 -9.07 -19.31 -7.11
C PRO A 58 -8.29 -18.03 -7.39
N ARG A 59 -8.10 -17.70 -8.68
CA ARG A 59 -7.66 -16.36 -9.04
C ARG A 59 -8.65 -15.41 -8.37
N ALA A 60 -8.16 -14.46 -7.58
CA ALA A 60 -9.03 -13.48 -6.91
C ALA A 60 -9.97 -12.85 -7.94
N SER A 61 -11.27 -12.74 -7.62
CA SER A 61 -12.22 -12.05 -8.51
C SER A 61 -11.66 -10.69 -8.91
N PRO A 62 -11.75 -10.30 -10.19
CA PRO A 62 -11.25 -9.01 -10.61
C PRO A 62 -11.91 -7.90 -9.78
N VAL A 63 -11.09 -6.91 -9.42
CA VAL A 63 -11.52 -5.76 -8.62
C VAL A 63 -11.48 -4.50 -9.46
N GLY A 64 -12.33 -3.55 -9.10
CA GLY A 64 -12.36 -2.19 -9.61
C GLY A 64 -12.59 -1.22 -8.46
N TYR A 65 -12.90 0.03 -8.80
CA TYR A 65 -13.16 1.09 -7.83
C TYR A 65 -14.53 1.69 -8.04
N ILE A 66 -15.30 1.79 -6.97
CA ILE A 66 -16.62 2.41 -6.99
C ILE A 66 -16.58 3.77 -6.30
N ARG A 67 -17.48 4.65 -6.73
CA ARG A 67 -17.77 5.93 -6.08
C ARG A 67 -18.82 5.76 -5.00
N THR A 68 -18.95 6.77 -4.15
CA THR A 68 -19.97 6.84 -3.10
C THR A 68 -21.40 6.75 -3.61
N ASP A 69 -21.67 7.09 -4.86
CA ASP A 69 -23.00 6.95 -5.49
C ASP A 69 -23.28 5.54 -6.05
N GLY A 70 -22.33 4.61 -5.91
CA GLY A 70 -22.43 3.24 -6.40
C GLY A 70 -22.00 3.06 -7.86
N THR A 71 -21.60 4.12 -8.56
CA THR A 71 -21.08 4.02 -9.93
C THR A 71 -19.62 3.57 -9.95
N TRP A 72 -19.20 2.88 -11.01
CA TRP A 72 -17.80 2.53 -11.22
C TRP A 72 -16.98 3.78 -11.57
N ALA A 73 -15.93 4.03 -10.79
CA ALA A 73 -14.83 4.90 -11.19
C ALA A 73 -13.89 4.16 -12.16
N ILE A 74 -13.58 2.91 -11.82
CA ILE A 74 -12.79 1.99 -12.65
C ILE A 74 -13.53 0.66 -12.63
N GLU A 75 -13.89 0.14 -13.80
CA GLU A 75 -14.58 -1.14 -13.89
C GLU A 75 -13.68 -2.30 -13.45
N PRO A 76 -14.24 -3.42 -12.93
CA PRO A 76 -13.45 -4.55 -12.46
C PRO A 76 -12.63 -5.22 -13.56
N ASN A 77 -11.34 -4.94 -13.57
CA ASN A 77 -10.36 -5.51 -14.50
C ASN A 77 -8.97 -5.75 -13.86
N LEU A 78 -8.81 -5.40 -12.59
CA LEU A 78 -7.55 -5.53 -11.86
C LEU A 78 -7.49 -6.87 -11.14
N ILE A 79 -6.31 -7.49 -11.09
CA ILE A 79 -6.06 -8.64 -10.21
C ILE A 79 -6.07 -8.20 -8.75
N LYS A 80 -5.49 -7.02 -8.49
CA LYS A 80 -5.40 -6.41 -7.16
C LYS A 80 -5.51 -4.90 -7.28
N GLY A 81 -6.18 -4.29 -6.31
CA GLY A 81 -6.14 -2.85 -6.08
C GLY A 81 -6.11 -2.56 -4.59
N ASP A 82 -5.18 -1.72 -4.17
CA ASP A 82 -5.11 -1.18 -2.81
C ASP A 82 -5.93 0.12 -2.71
N ASP A 83 -6.12 0.63 -1.50
CA ASP A 83 -6.92 1.83 -1.26
C ASP A 83 -6.34 3.08 -1.97
N PHE A 84 -7.21 3.87 -2.60
CA PHE A 84 -6.83 5.20 -3.09
C PHE A 84 -6.43 6.10 -1.92
N SER A 85 -5.26 6.71 -2.04
CA SER A 85 -4.80 7.76 -1.14
C SER A 85 -4.10 8.87 -1.92
N GLU A 86 -4.52 10.09 -1.64
CA GLU A 86 -4.07 11.31 -2.32
C GLU A 86 -4.20 11.24 -3.86
N GLY A 87 -5.24 10.53 -4.33
CA GLY A 87 -5.57 10.38 -5.75
C GLY A 87 -4.81 9.28 -6.49
N LEU A 88 -4.02 8.44 -5.80
CA LEU A 88 -3.30 7.31 -6.38
C LEU A 88 -3.62 6.01 -5.66
N ALA A 89 -3.62 4.89 -6.39
CA ALA A 89 -3.73 3.55 -5.81
C ALA A 89 -2.73 2.60 -6.46
N PHE A 90 -2.09 1.74 -5.65
CA PHE A 90 -1.25 0.67 -6.15
C PHE A 90 -2.12 -0.49 -6.66
N VAL A 91 -1.84 -1.00 -7.86
CA VAL A 91 -2.63 -2.03 -8.51
C VAL A 91 -1.76 -3.07 -9.21
N GLU A 92 -2.35 -4.22 -9.50
CA GLU A 92 -1.82 -5.25 -10.40
C GLU A 92 -2.85 -5.57 -11.49
N THR A 93 -2.43 -5.55 -12.75
CA THR A 93 -3.29 -5.86 -13.91
C THR A 93 -3.14 -7.31 -14.35
N GLU A 94 -4.08 -7.81 -15.18
CA GLU A 94 -3.99 -9.17 -15.73
C GLU A 94 -2.77 -9.40 -16.63
N GLU A 95 -2.27 -8.34 -17.26
CA GLU A 95 -1.06 -8.35 -18.08
C GLU A 95 0.23 -8.38 -17.24
N GLY A 96 0.12 -8.34 -15.91
CA GLY A 96 1.25 -8.38 -14.98
C GLY A 96 1.89 -7.02 -14.71
N TRP A 97 1.29 -5.92 -15.18
CA TRP A 97 1.77 -4.59 -14.81
C TRP A 97 1.44 -4.30 -13.34
N ARG A 98 2.40 -3.72 -12.63
CA ARG A 98 2.26 -3.29 -11.23
C ARG A 98 2.73 -1.86 -11.06
N GLY A 99 2.00 -1.11 -10.24
CA GLY A 99 2.32 0.28 -9.99
C GLY A 99 1.11 1.09 -9.55
N TYR A 100 1.30 2.41 -9.50
CA TYR A 100 0.28 3.37 -9.11
C TYR A 100 -0.49 3.86 -10.32
N ILE A 101 -1.82 3.86 -10.20
CA ILE A 101 -2.73 4.47 -11.16
C ILE A 101 -3.46 5.67 -10.55
N ASP A 102 -3.93 6.56 -11.41
CA ASP A 102 -4.91 7.58 -11.05
C ASP A 102 -6.36 7.05 -11.16
N VAL A 103 -7.33 7.88 -10.78
CA VAL A 103 -8.77 7.56 -10.86
C VAL A 103 -9.27 7.33 -12.29
N HIS A 104 -8.53 7.75 -13.31
CA HIS A 104 -8.84 7.52 -14.73
C HIS A 104 -8.19 6.23 -15.25
N SER A 105 -7.62 5.41 -14.36
CA SER A 105 -6.86 4.20 -14.70
C SER A 105 -5.59 4.47 -15.52
N SER A 106 -5.06 5.69 -15.47
CA SER A 106 -3.78 6.04 -16.11
C SER A 106 -2.63 5.50 -15.26
N GLN A 107 -1.67 4.82 -15.89
CA GLN A 107 -0.44 4.37 -15.22
C GLN A 107 0.44 5.58 -14.89
N VAL A 108 0.61 5.89 -13.61
CA VAL A 108 1.36 7.06 -13.13
C VAL A 108 2.80 6.70 -12.76
N LEU A 109 3.00 5.60 -12.02
CA LEU A 109 4.32 5.19 -11.53
C LEU A 109 4.42 3.67 -11.47
N ALA A 110 5.35 3.08 -12.23
CA ALA A 110 5.62 1.65 -12.14
C ALA A 110 6.40 1.32 -10.86
N ALA A 111 6.01 0.25 -10.16
CA ALA A 111 6.70 -0.28 -8.99
C ALA A 111 6.29 -1.74 -8.77
N ASP A 112 7.20 -2.57 -8.26
CA ASP A 112 6.92 -3.98 -7.94
C ASP A 112 6.04 -4.11 -6.69
N TYR A 113 6.22 -3.20 -5.73
CA TYR A 113 5.44 -3.10 -4.51
C TYR A 113 5.27 -1.64 -4.07
N GLY A 114 4.13 -1.31 -3.45
CA GLY A 114 3.85 0.04 -2.98
C GLY A 114 2.83 0.08 -1.84
N MET A 115 3.04 0.99 -0.89
CA MET A 115 2.05 1.36 0.12
C MET A 115 1.29 2.63 -0.32
N PRO A 116 0.09 2.92 0.21
CA PRO A 116 -0.63 4.15 -0.11
C PRO A 116 0.20 5.41 0.16
N PHE A 117 0.05 6.41 -0.71
CA PHE A 117 0.70 7.70 -0.51
C PHE A 117 0.14 8.41 0.74
N SER A 118 1.03 9.07 1.47
CA SER A 118 0.69 9.83 2.67
C SER A 118 1.72 10.95 2.85
N ALA A 119 1.21 12.18 3.01
CA ALA A 119 2.00 13.40 2.95
C ALA A 119 2.92 13.44 1.71
N GLY A 120 2.42 13.01 0.55
CA GLY A 120 3.17 13.00 -0.71
C GLY A 120 4.30 11.97 -0.83
N LEU A 121 4.47 11.07 0.14
CA LEU A 121 5.45 9.98 0.12
C LEU A 121 4.76 8.62 0.18
N ALA A 122 5.41 7.60 -0.37
CA ALA A 122 5.02 6.21 -0.16
C ALA A 122 6.26 5.34 0.05
N ARG A 123 6.11 4.29 0.85
CA ARG A 123 7.10 3.21 0.93
C ARG A 123 6.87 2.27 -0.24
N MET A 124 7.88 2.06 -1.07
CA MET A 124 7.76 1.25 -2.28
C MET A 124 9.07 0.56 -2.64
N ALA A 125 8.97 -0.46 -3.50
CA ALA A 125 10.11 -1.14 -4.11
C ALA A 125 9.92 -1.17 -5.62
N PHE A 126 10.97 -0.80 -6.36
CA PHE A 126 10.97 -0.80 -7.84
C PHE A 126 11.43 -2.13 -8.43
N ASP A 127 12.20 -2.89 -7.67
CA ASP A 127 12.70 -4.19 -8.04
C ASP A 127 12.64 -5.07 -6.80
N SER A 128 11.84 -6.13 -6.87
CA SER A 128 11.67 -7.10 -5.80
C SER A 128 12.91 -7.95 -5.54
N ASP A 129 13.86 -8.02 -6.49
CA ASP A 129 15.14 -8.70 -6.39
C ASP A 129 16.31 -7.75 -6.69
N CYS A 130 16.31 -6.58 -6.05
CA CYS A 130 17.33 -5.55 -6.30
C CYS A 130 18.76 -5.92 -5.83
N GLY A 131 18.96 -7.09 -5.20
CA GLY A 131 20.26 -7.56 -4.70
C GLY A 131 20.92 -6.65 -3.65
N SER A 132 20.20 -5.67 -3.10
CA SER A 132 20.72 -4.71 -2.13
C SER A 132 20.80 -5.33 -0.74
N PRO A 133 21.95 -5.22 -0.02
CA PRO A 133 22.03 -5.65 1.37
C PRO A 133 21.10 -4.84 2.28
N CYS A 134 20.76 -3.60 1.89
CA CYS A 134 19.78 -2.77 2.58
C CYS A 134 18.32 -3.16 2.27
N GLY A 135 18.08 -4.12 1.38
CA GLY A 135 16.75 -4.38 0.83
C GLY A 135 16.30 -3.34 -0.20
N CYS A 136 15.12 -3.59 -0.77
CA CYS A 136 14.63 -2.89 -1.97
C CYS A 136 13.58 -1.81 -1.68
N TRP A 137 13.24 -1.62 -0.41
CA TRP A 137 12.23 -0.66 0.01
C TRP A 137 12.83 0.73 0.18
N THR A 138 12.18 1.74 -0.35
CA THR A 138 12.55 3.14 -0.12
C THR A 138 11.31 4.01 0.08
N PHE A 139 11.50 5.16 0.73
CA PHE A 139 10.52 6.23 0.70
C PHE A 139 10.74 7.05 -0.55
N ALA A 140 9.74 7.07 -1.42
CA ALA A 140 9.78 7.84 -2.65
C ALA A 140 8.63 8.83 -2.74
N ASP A 141 8.89 9.92 -3.46
CA ASP A 141 7.86 10.87 -3.87
C ASP A 141 6.97 10.30 -4.99
N ARG A 142 6.00 11.10 -5.45
CA ARG A 142 5.07 10.69 -6.53
C ARG A 142 5.74 10.47 -7.89
N ASN A 143 6.98 10.92 -8.06
CA ASN A 143 7.77 10.70 -9.27
C ASN A 143 8.63 9.43 -9.15
N GLY A 144 8.58 8.73 -8.01
CA GLY A 144 9.43 7.59 -7.72
C GLY A 144 10.85 7.96 -7.28
N SER A 145 11.10 9.23 -6.94
CA SER A 145 12.42 9.66 -6.47
C SER A 145 12.57 9.34 -4.99
N ALA A 146 13.61 8.57 -4.64
CA ALA A 146 13.95 8.30 -3.25
C ALA A 146 14.24 9.61 -2.50
N VAL A 147 13.63 9.78 -1.32
CA VAL A 147 13.69 11.02 -0.54
C VAL A 147 14.76 10.99 0.55
N PHE A 148 15.08 9.80 1.07
CA PHE A 148 16.08 9.63 2.12
C PHE A 148 17.35 8.94 1.60
N PRO A 149 18.53 9.30 2.13
CA PRO A 149 19.80 8.66 1.79
C PRO A 149 20.01 7.31 2.51
N PHE A 150 19.05 6.88 3.33
CA PHE A 150 19.07 5.63 4.08
C PHE A 150 17.81 4.82 3.78
N VAL A 151 17.89 3.52 4.08
CA VAL A 151 16.77 2.58 4.02
C VAL A 151 16.45 2.11 5.42
N VAL A 152 15.16 2.08 5.77
CA VAL A 152 14.71 1.46 7.02
C VAL A 152 14.25 0.03 6.71
N THR A 153 15.00 -0.94 7.22
CA THR A 153 14.98 -2.35 6.78
C THR A 153 13.98 -3.19 7.55
N ASN A 154 13.86 -2.98 8.86
CA ASN A 154 13.04 -3.80 9.74
C ASN A 154 12.10 -2.96 10.62
N GLY A 155 11.04 -2.45 10.00
CA GLY A 155 10.05 -1.62 10.67
C GLY A 155 8.64 -1.74 10.10
N PHE A 156 7.66 -1.56 10.98
CA PHE A 156 6.25 -1.38 10.66
C PHE A 156 5.94 0.12 10.65
N PHE A 157 5.49 0.60 9.50
CA PHE A 157 5.33 2.03 9.25
C PHE A 157 3.86 2.40 9.36
N ASN A 158 3.59 3.42 10.16
CA ASN A 158 2.34 4.14 10.06
C ASN A 158 2.44 5.20 8.95
N PRO A 159 1.32 5.55 8.30
CA PRO A 159 1.27 6.69 7.39
C PRO A 159 1.80 7.97 8.07
N PHE A 160 2.31 8.90 7.27
CA PHE A 160 2.64 10.23 7.75
C PHE A 160 1.37 10.96 8.21
N ASP A 161 1.45 11.57 9.38
CA ASP A 161 0.36 12.40 9.90
C ASP A 161 0.27 13.77 9.21
N GLU A 162 -0.65 14.61 9.67
CA GLU A 162 -0.83 15.98 9.16
C GLU A 162 0.39 16.88 9.33
N ASN A 163 1.32 16.52 10.24
CA ASN A 163 2.58 17.22 10.46
C ASN A 163 3.73 16.62 9.64
N GLY A 164 3.45 15.63 8.80
CA GLY A 164 4.46 14.92 8.03
C GLY A 164 5.36 14.04 8.89
N ILE A 165 4.86 13.54 10.02
CA ILE A 165 5.58 12.64 10.92
C ILE A 165 5.02 11.23 10.80
N ALA A 166 5.89 10.24 10.59
CA ALA A 166 5.55 8.82 10.61
C ALA A 166 6.21 8.15 11.84
N ARG A 167 5.39 7.41 12.59
CA ARG A 167 5.88 6.50 13.64
C ARG A 167 6.19 5.15 13.02
N VAL A 168 7.41 4.70 13.25
CA VAL A 168 7.92 3.42 12.80
C VAL A 168 8.19 2.57 14.02
N GLU A 169 7.44 1.49 14.14
CA GLU A 169 7.70 0.47 15.16
C GLU A 169 8.79 -0.44 14.62
N ILE A 170 9.90 -0.56 15.35
CA ILE A 170 11.07 -1.31 14.91
C ILE A 170 11.26 -2.53 15.81
N GLU A 171 11.52 -3.67 15.16
CA GLU A 171 11.67 -4.97 15.82
C GLU A 171 13.07 -5.54 15.59
N PRO A 172 14.12 -4.90 16.14
CA PRO A 172 15.45 -5.48 16.05
C PRO A 172 15.42 -6.85 16.77
N TYR A 173 15.81 -7.90 16.07
CA TYR A 173 15.96 -9.27 16.60
C TYR A 173 14.68 -9.94 17.14
N ASN A 174 13.52 -9.68 16.52
CA ASN A 174 12.20 -10.25 16.88
C ASN A 174 11.66 -9.80 18.25
N GLU A 175 12.11 -8.65 18.73
CA GLU A 175 11.63 -8.05 19.97
C GLU A 175 11.32 -6.57 19.69
N VAL A 176 10.11 -6.14 20.06
CA VAL A 176 9.65 -4.76 19.85
C VAL A 176 10.33 -3.86 20.87
N TYR A 177 11.41 -3.21 20.46
CA TYR A 177 12.28 -2.49 21.40
C TYR A 177 12.26 -0.98 21.28
N SER A 178 11.88 -0.43 20.14
CA SER A 178 12.12 0.99 19.89
C SER A 178 11.12 1.60 18.92
N GLU A 179 10.96 2.91 19.04
CA GLU A 179 10.19 3.73 18.14
C GLU A 179 11.14 4.62 17.36
N LEU A 180 11.00 4.62 16.05
CA LEU A 180 11.68 5.55 15.17
C LEU A 180 10.65 6.55 14.63
N LEU A 181 10.96 7.84 14.75
CA LEU A 181 10.12 8.90 14.22
C LEU A 181 10.80 9.48 12.99
N LEU A 182 10.07 9.49 11.87
CA LEU A 182 10.49 10.08 10.61
C LEU A 182 9.71 11.36 10.34
N HIS A 183 10.39 12.42 9.94
CA HIS A 183 9.74 13.56 9.31
C HIS A 183 9.99 13.50 7.80
N ARG A 184 8.92 13.65 7.01
CA ARG A 184 8.91 13.48 5.54
C ARG A 184 10.04 14.20 4.80
N GLU A 185 10.46 15.37 5.29
CA GLU A 185 11.53 16.19 4.68
C GLU A 185 12.88 16.11 5.42
N ARG A 186 12.91 15.66 6.68
CA ARG A 186 14.11 15.76 7.53
C ARG A 186 14.76 14.41 7.83
N GLY A 187 14.11 13.31 7.48
CA GLY A 187 14.56 11.97 7.82
C GLY A 187 14.26 11.66 9.28
N ILE A 188 15.21 11.04 9.98
CA ILE A 188 15.01 10.56 11.35
C ILE A 188 15.06 11.74 12.32
N ILE A 189 13.96 11.95 13.05
CA ILE A 189 13.87 12.95 14.12
C ILE A 189 14.05 12.31 15.51
N TRP A 190 13.79 11.01 15.63
CA TRP A 190 14.08 10.23 16.85
C TRP A 190 14.44 8.78 16.51
N PRO A 191 15.55 8.24 17.06
CA PRO A 191 16.59 8.96 17.82
C PRO A 191 17.35 9.95 16.92
N PRO A 192 17.57 11.20 17.35
CA PRO A 192 18.12 12.25 16.45
C PRO A 192 19.56 11.98 16.01
N SER A 193 20.31 11.14 16.75
CA SER A 193 21.68 10.76 16.38
C SER A 193 21.73 9.81 15.18
N TRP A 194 20.62 9.19 14.78
CA TRP A 194 20.61 8.18 13.71
C TRP A 194 20.52 8.78 12.30
N ASN A 195 20.62 10.10 12.16
CA ASN A 195 20.54 10.80 10.87
C ASN A 195 21.91 10.94 10.17
N GLU A 196 22.92 10.16 10.59
CA GLU A 196 24.27 10.14 10.01
C GLU A 196 24.69 8.70 9.63
N PRO A 197 25.44 8.51 8.53
CA PRO A 197 25.95 7.20 8.13
C PRO A 197 26.76 6.52 9.23
N GLY A 198 26.52 5.21 9.43
CA GLY A 198 27.22 4.41 10.43
C GLY A 198 26.75 4.61 11.87
N VAL A 199 25.73 5.45 12.11
CA VAL A 199 25.10 5.62 13.43
C VAL A 199 23.74 4.92 13.45
N GLY A 200 23.41 4.35 14.61
CA GLY A 200 22.16 3.63 14.85
C GLY A 200 22.33 2.12 14.82
N ASP A 201 21.21 1.40 14.87
CA ASP A 201 21.22 -0.06 14.73
C ASP A 201 21.27 -0.43 13.24
N PRO A 202 22.32 -1.14 12.76
CA PRO A 202 22.46 -1.52 11.36
C PRO A 202 21.36 -2.48 10.87
N ASN A 203 20.63 -3.14 11.78
CA ASN A 203 19.47 -3.97 11.43
C ASN A 203 18.18 -3.16 11.29
N VAL A 204 18.23 -1.86 11.55
CA VAL A 204 17.08 -0.96 11.44
C VAL A 204 17.29 0.08 10.36
N VAL A 205 18.46 0.73 10.33
CA VAL A 205 18.80 1.77 9.35
C VAL A 205 20.04 1.35 8.58
N CYS A 206 19.91 1.21 7.27
CA CYS A 206 20.98 0.87 6.36
C CYS A 206 21.34 2.07 5.48
N TRP A 207 22.63 2.29 5.26
CA TRP A 207 23.15 3.40 4.47
C TRP A 207 23.83 2.85 3.21
N PRO A 208 23.18 2.86 2.03
CA PRO A 208 23.70 2.21 0.83
C PRO A 208 25.09 2.69 0.38
N GLU A 209 25.46 3.93 0.70
CA GLU A 209 26.77 4.49 0.37
C GLU A 209 27.90 3.98 1.28
N SER A 210 27.62 3.61 2.54
CA SER A 210 28.65 3.04 3.43
C SER A 210 29.00 1.61 3.06
N GLU A 211 28.03 0.84 2.55
CA GLU A 211 28.23 -0.55 2.10
C GLU A 211 29.19 -0.66 0.89
N LYS A 212 29.28 0.39 0.06
CA LYS A 212 30.21 0.41 -1.09
C LYS A 212 31.68 0.52 -0.67
N GLY A 213 31.96 0.91 0.58
CA GLY A 213 33.32 1.07 1.11
C GLY A 213 33.94 -0.20 1.68
N GLU A 214 33.15 -1.20 2.06
CA GLU A 214 33.64 -2.41 2.74
C GLU A 214 34.07 -3.53 1.77
N GLY A 215 33.83 -3.37 0.46
CA GLY A 215 34.17 -4.35 -0.57
C GLY A 215 35.59 -4.25 -1.18
N LEU A 216 36.47 -3.38 -0.68
CA LEU A 216 37.85 -3.22 -1.16
C LEU A 216 38.86 -3.16 -0.01
N ALA A 217 38.82 -4.11 0.91
CA ALA A 217 39.90 -4.34 1.86
C ALA A 217 39.99 -5.81 2.33
N GLN A 218 40.33 -6.72 1.41
CA GLN A 218 41.39 -7.75 1.52
C GLN A 218 41.26 -8.84 0.46
#